data_AF-A0AAD3M885-F1
#
_entry.id   AF-A0AAD3M885-F1
#
_cell.length_a   1.000
_cell.length_b   1.000
_cell.length_c   1.000
_cell.angle_alpha   90.00
_cell.angle_beta   90.00
_cell.angle_gamma   90.00
#
_symmetry.space_group_name_H-M   'P 1'
#
loop_
_entity.id
_entity.type
_entity.pdbx_description
1 polymer ?
#
loop_
_entity_poly.entity_id
_entity_poly.type
_entity_poly.pdbx_seq_one_letter_code
_entity_poly.pdbx_strand_id
1 'polypeptide(L)'
;MCSGSFAKCLGITLIPLAIVCVLCNILLFFPGGEPPEDGHITEQVWYFGGILGSGVLMIFPALVFLGLKNNDCCGCCGNESCGRRFAMLSSILFAGVGVLGAGYSVIVSAVAINHGPECVVSKNNTYKEWGSPFSNGNYLSNRTFWSLCLEPQGVVSWHLSLFSVLLVMGIIQMALCAVQVVNGLLGALCGDCCGCCGGSDGAV
;
A
#
# COMPACT_ATOMS: atom_id res chain seq x y z
N MET A 1 25.27 -10.23 4.78
CA MET A 1 24.92 -8.80 4.58
C MET A 1 23.91 -8.40 5.65
N CYS A 2 24.17 -7.35 6.43
CA CYS A 2 23.39 -7.01 7.62
C CYS A 2 21.94 -6.66 7.28
N SER A 3 21.01 -7.58 7.56
CA SER A 3 19.57 -7.44 7.31
C SER A 3 18.95 -6.16 7.90
N GLY A 4 19.53 -5.61 8.97
CA GLY A 4 19.03 -4.41 9.65
C GLY A 4 19.17 -3.10 8.84
N SER A 5 20.27 -2.91 8.12
CA SER A 5 20.47 -1.69 7.31
C SER A 5 19.54 -1.63 6.09
N PHE A 6 19.28 -2.79 5.48
CA PHE A 6 18.34 -2.90 4.37
C PHE A 6 16.90 -2.70 4.83
N ALA A 7 16.50 -3.32 5.95
CA ALA A 7 15.17 -3.12 6.55
C ALA A 7 14.92 -1.64 6.89
N LYS A 8 15.93 -0.92 7.38
CA LYS A 8 15.81 0.53 7.63
C LYS A 8 15.51 1.32 6.35
N CYS A 9 16.20 1.04 5.24
CA CYS A 9 15.88 1.68 3.96
C CYS A 9 14.44 1.41 3.55
N LEU A 10 13.96 0.16 3.67
CA LEU A 10 12.58 -0.18 3.38
C LEU A 10 11.60 0.62 4.25
N GLY A 11 11.82 0.69 5.56
CA GLY A 11 10.98 1.45 6.48
C GLY A 11 10.93 2.96 6.16
N ILE A 12 12.08 3.56 5.81
CA ILE A 12 12.16 4.98 5.40
C ILE A 12 11.38 5.21 4.11
N THR A 13 11.47 4.30 3.14
CA THR A 13 10.74 4.42 1.87
C THR A 13 9.23 4.22 2.04
N LEU A 14 8.79 3.36 2.96
CA LEU A 14 7.37 3.10 3.17
C LEU A 14 6.59 4.30 3.74
N ILE A 15 7.24 5.16 4.54
CA ILE A 15 6.60 6.34 5.15
C ILE A 15 6.07 7.33 4.10
N PRO A 16 6.88 7.89 3.17
CA PRO A 16 6.37 8.82 2.17
C PRO A 16 5.34 8.16 1.24
N LEU A 17 5.50 6.86 0.94
CA LEU A 17 4.52 6.10 0.16
C LEU A 17 3.15 6.07 0.86
N ALA A 18 3.12 5.76 2.16
CA ALA A 18 1.89 5.75 2.95
C ALA A 18 1.24 7.13 3.03
N ILE A 19 2.03 8.20 3.19
CA ILE A 19 1.53 9.58 3.19
C ILE A 19 0.86 9.92 1.86
N VAL A 20 1.51 9.61 0.74
CA VAL A 20 0.94 9.83 -0.60
C VAL A 20 -0.36 9.04 -0.78
N CYS A 21 -0.40 7.77 -0.36
CA CYS A 21 -1.62 6.96 -0.44
C CYS A 21 -2.78 7.56 0.36
N VAL A 22 -2.52 8.04 1.58
CA VAL A 22 -3.53 8.72 2.41
C VAL A 22 -4.01 10.01 1.73
N LEU A 23 -3.10 10.85 1.24
CA LEU A 23 -3.45 12.10 0.56
C LEU A 23 -4.27 11.86 -0.70
N CYS A 24 -3.87 10.91 -1.56
CA CYS A 24 -4.64 10.56 -2.76
C CYS A 24 -6.05 10.06 -2.42
N ASN A 25 -6.19 9.32 -1.33
CA ASN A 25 -7.49 8.82 -0.89
C ASN A 25 -8.37 9.94 -0.30
N ILE A 26 -7.79 10.91 0.43
CA ILE A 26 -8.50 12.11 0.87
C ILE A 26 -8.99 12.93 -0.32
N LEU A 27 -8.15 13.10 -1.35
CA LEU A 27 -8.52 13.82 -2.58
C LEU A 27 -9.63 13.11 -3.37
N LEU A 28 -9.79 11.79 -3.24
CA LEU A 28 -10.90 11.04 -3.85
C LEU A 28 -12.27 11.38 -3.23
N PHE A 29 -12.32 11.96 -2.03
CA PHE A 29 -13.57 12.46 -1.45
C PHE A 29 -14.08 13.74 -2.12
N PHE A 30 -13.24 14.41 -2.91
CA PHE A 30 -13.59 15.64 -3.64
C PHE A 30 -13.61 15.32 -5.14
N PRO A 31 -14.75 14.85 -5.70
CA PRO A 31 -14.85 14.52 -7.11
C PRO A 31 -14.64 15.80 -7.95
N GLY A 32 -13.58 15.81 -8.78
CA GLY A 32 -13.23 16.99 -9.58
C GLY A 32 -12.66 18.18 -8.79
N GLY A 33 -12.37 18.01 -7.49
CA GLY A 33 -11.87 19.09 -6.62
C GLY A 33 -12.96 20.04 -6.10
N GLU A 34 -14.23 19.72 -6.34
CA GLU A 34 -15.38 20.48 -5.86
C GLU A 34 -16.05 19.77 -4.66
N PRO A 35 -16.62 20.51 -3.69
CA PRO A 35 -17.38 19.91 -2.61
C PRO A 35 -18.64 19.21 -3.19
N PRO A 36 -18.97 17.99 -2.75
CA PRO A 36 -20.14 17.28 -3.27
C PRO A 36 -21.42 18.01 -2.88
N GLU A 37 -22.20 18.48 -3.86
CA GLU A 37 -23.39 19.30 -3.60
C GLU A 37 -24.57 18.49 -3.03
N ASP A 38 -24.71 17.18 -3.31
CA ASP A 38 -25.93 16.43 -2.97
C ASP A 38 -25.69 14.97 -2.53
N GLY A 39 -24.61 14.67 -1.81
CA GLY A 39 -24.44 13.35 -1.17
C GLY A 39 -24.21 12.16 -2.13
N HIS A 40 -24.09 12.39 -3.43
CA HIS A 40 -23.68 11.39 -4.42
C HIS A 40 -22.16 11.20 -4.40
N ILE A 41 -21.66 10.44 -3.42
CA ILE A 41 -20.26 10.01 -3.35
C ILE A 41 -20.20 8.53 -3.73
N THR A 42 -19.37 8.22 -4.73
CA THR A 42 -19.05 6.88 -5.22
C THR A 42 -18.73 5.93 -4.06
N GLU A 43 -19.52 4.84 -3.91
CA GLU A 43 -19.41 3.89 -2.77
C GLU A 43 -18.00 3.30 -2.61
N GLN A 44 -17.23 3.20 -3.68
CA GLN A 44 -15.85 2.71 -3.67
C GLN A 44 -14.92 3.55 -2.77
N VAL A 45 -15.23 4.84 -2.56
CA VAL A 45 -14.47 5.73 -1.66
C VAL A 45 -14.69 5.34 -0.18
N TRP A 46 -15.87 4.80 0.16
CA TRP A 46 -16.19 4.31 1.51
C TRP A 46 -15.47 3.01 1.89
N TYR A 47 -14.83 2.33 0.94
CA TYR A 47 -14.01 1.16 1.25
C TYR A 47 -12.65 1.54 1.86
N PHE A 48 -12.32 2.84 1.94
CA PHE A 48 -11.11 3.35 2.61
C PHE A 48 -9.82 2.59 2.20
N GLY A 49 -9.75 2.09 0.96
CA GLY A 49 -8.66 1.21 0.52
C GLY A 49 -7.27 1.85 0.68
N GLY A 50 -7.16 3.14 0.39
CA GLY A 50 -5.92 3.91 0.55
C GLY A 50 -5.64 4.39 1.98
N ILE A 51 -6.68 4.72 2.76
CA ILE A 51 -6.52 5.19 4.15
C ILE A 51 -6.25 4.03 5.09
N LEU A 52 -7.10 3.00 5.06
CA LEU A 52 -6.99 1.84 5.95
C LEU A 52 -5.90 0.88 5.43
N GLY A 53 -5.93 0.52 4.15
CA GLY A 53 -5.05 -0.48 3.55
C GLY A 53 -3.60 -0.04 3.39
N SER A 54 -3.35 0.89 2.47
CA SER A 54 -1.98 1.36 2.15
C SER A 54 -1.50 2.54 2.99
N GLY A 55 -2.36 3.08 3.86
CA GLY A 55 -2.06 4.12 4.84
C GLY A 55 -1.79 3.57 6.25
N VAL A 56 -2.84 3.38 7.05
CA VAL A 56 -2.76 3.00 8.48
C VAL A 56 -2.09 1.65 8.68
N LEU A 57 -2.49 0.61 7.93
CA LEU A 57 -1.88 -0.72 8.07
C LEU A 57 -0.40 -0.72 7.67
N MET A 58 0.07 0.27 6.89
CA MET A 58 1.46 0.41 6.49
C MET A 58 2.35 1.05 7.56
N ILE A 59 1.76 1.72 8.57
CA ILE A 59 2.50 2.33 9.69
C ILE A 59 3.16 1.24 10.54
N PHE A 60 2.46 0.12 10.79
CA PHE A 60 2.98 -0.99 11.57
C PHE A 60 4.27 -1.60 11.00
N PRO A 61 4.31 -2.08 9.74
CA PRO A 61 5.55 -2.58 9.14
C PRO A 61 6.62 -1.49 9.04
N ALA A 62 6.27 -0.23 8.73
CA ALA A 62 7.25 0.85 8.66
C ALA A 62 7.99 1.07 10.01
N LEU A 63 7.26 1.13 11.13
CA LEU A 63 7.84 1.30 12.46
C LEU A 63 8.68 0.09 12.87
N VAL A 64 8.20 -1.13 12.59
CA VAL A 64 8.94 -2.36 12.90
C VAL A 64 10.24 -2.42 12.09
N PHE A 65 10.21 -2.07 10.80
CA PHE A 65 11.39 -2.10 9.94
C PHE A 65 12.44 -1.06 10.37
N LEU A 66 12.01 0.10 10.86
CA LEU A 66 12.89 1.10 11.47
C LEU A 66 13.48 0.64 12.81
N GLY A 67 12.70 -0.10 13.61
CA GLY A 67 13.09 -0.61 14.93
C GLY A 67 14.12 -1.74 14.90
N LEU A 68 14.26 -2.46 13.78
CA LEU A 68 15.22 -3.56 13.63
C LEU A 68 16.71 -3.14 13.74
N LYS A 69 17.02 -1.83 13.76
CA LYS A 69 18.39 -1.30 13.97
C LYS A 69 18.86 -1.37 15.42
N ASN A 70 17.97 -1.34 16.42
CA ASN A 70 18.40 -1.28 17.82
C ASN A 70 18.88 -2.62 18.39
N ASN A 71 18.73 -3.69 17.62
CA ASN A 71 19.22 -5.02 17.95
C ASN A 71 20.53 -5.21 17.18
N ASP A 72 21.55 -4.42 17.52
CA ASP A 72 22.93 -4.80 17.24
C ASP A 72 23.14 -6.23 17.76
N CYS A 73 24.02 -6.98 17.11
CA CYS A 73 24.35 -8.39 17.36
C CYS A 73 24.91 -8.69 18.77
N CYS A 74 24.45 -8.01 19.82
CA CYS A 74 24.80 -8.21 21.22
C CYS A 74 23.78 -7.51 22.13
N GLY A 75 22.87 -8.28 22.76
CA GLY A 75 22.29 -7.90 24.06
C GLY A 75 20.77 -8.05 24.24
N CYS A 76 20.33 -9.12 24.92
CA CYS A 76 19.86 -9.06 26.31
C CYS A 76 19.53 -10.47 26.86
N CYS A 77 20.11 -10.81 28.03
CA CYS A 77 19.82 -11.97 28.88
C CYS A 77 20.04 -13.38 28.28
N GLY A 78 21.32 -13.79 28.22
CA GLY A 78 21.73 -15.19 28.41
C GLY A 78 21.49 -16.22 27.29
N ASN A 79 20.83 -15.86 26.18
CA ASN A 79 20.79 -16.68 24.95
C ASN A 79 20.48 -15.82 23.71
N GLU A 80 21.49 -15.39 22.96
CA GLU A 80 21.38 -14.52 21.77
C GLU A 80 20.42 -15.04 20.69
N SER A 81 20.24 -16.36 20.61
CA SER A 81 19.43 -17.03 19.59
C SER A 81 17.92 -16.76 19.74
N CYS A 82 17.41 -16.54 20.96
CA CYS A 82 15.97 -16.42 21.22
C CYS A 82 15.41 -15.03 20.86
N GLY A 83 16.09 -13.96 21.27
CA GLY A 83 15.66 -12.58 21.00
C GLY A 83 15.72 -12.22 19.51
N ARG A 84 16.74 -12.72 18.79
CA ARG A 84 16.89 -12.53 17.35
C ARG A 84 15.77 -13.20 16.56
N ARG A 85 15.38 -14.43 16.92
CA ARG A 85 14.25 -15.14 16.28
C ARG A 85 12.93 -14.42 16.52
N PHE A 86 12.67 -13.95 17.74
CA PHE A 86 11.43 -13.24 18.07
C PHE A 86 11.31 -11.92 17.30
N ALA A 87 12.37 -11.12 17.23
CA ALA A 87 12.40 -9.88 16.46
C ALA A 87 12.19 -10.11 14.95
N MET A 88 12.81 -11.17 14.39
CA MET A 88 12.67 -11.53 12.98
C MET A 88 11.27 -12.08 12.64
N LEU A 89 10.70 -12.94 13.50
CA LEU A 89 9.33 -13.43 13.34
C LEU A 89 8.30 -12.30 13.42
N SER A 90 8.47 -11.38 14.37
CA SER A 90 7.62 -10.18 14.48
C SER A 90 7.67 -9.34 13.19
N SER A 91 8.87 -9.11 12.64
CA SER A 91 9.02 -8.41 11.36
C SER A 91 8.30 -9.11 10.20
N ILE A 92 8.32 -10.44 10.13
CA ILE A 92 7.62 -11.20 9.09
C ILE A 92 6.09 -11.06 9.25
N LEU A 93 5.59 -11.15 10.48
CA LEU A 93 4.16 -11.01 10.78
C LEU A 93 3.64 -9.62 10.35
N PHE A 94 4.33 -8.55 10.77
CA PHE A 94 3.94 -7.19 10.40
C PHE A 94 4.14 -6.90 8.90
N ALA A 95 5.17 -7.47 8.27
CA ALA A 95 5.31 -7.40 6.81
C ALA A 95 4.15 -8.10 6.09
N GLY A 96 3.66 -9.24 6.62
CA GLY A 96 2.48 -9.92 6.13
C GLY A 96 1.21 -9.06 6.21
N VAL A 97 1.01 -8.34 7.33
CA VAL A 97 -0.07 -7.35 7.46
C VAL A 97 0.07 -6.25 6.41
N GLY A 98 1.29 -5.77 6.16
CA GLY A 98 1.58 -4.80 5.10
C GLY A 98 1.22 -5.31 3.69
N VAL A 99 1.55 -6.56 3.37
CA VAL A 99 1.17 -7.20 2.10
C VAL A 99 -0.35 -7.30 1.95
N LEU A 100 -1.06 -7.72 3.01
CA LEU A 100 -2.52 -7.81 2.99
C LEU A 100 -3.18 -6.43 2.83
N GLY A 101 -2.71 -5.42 3.57
CA GLY A 101 -3.21 -4.04 3.48
C GLY A 101 -2.96 -3.41 2.11
N ALA A 102 -1.75 -3.54 1.57
CA ALA A 102 -1.42 -3.07 0.23
C ALA A 102 -2.19 -3.84 -0.85
N GLY A 103 -2.34 -5.16 -0.70
CA GLY A 103 -3.12 -5.99 -1.61
C GLY A 103 -4.58 -5.59 -1.67
N TYR A 104 -5.19 -5.33 -0.51
CA TYR A 104 -6.54 -4.79 -0.46
C TYR A 104 -6.66 -3.46 -1.22
N SER A 105 -5.73 -2.53 -0.99
CA SER A 105 -5.70 -1.24 -1.70
C SER A 105 -5.56 -1.41 -3.22
N VAL A 106 -4.70 -2.34 -3.68
CA VAL A 106 -4.49 -2.61 -5.11
C VAL A 106 -5.75 -3.18 -5.76
N ILE A 107 -6.41 -4.15 -5.11
CA ILE A 107 -7.64 -4.77 -5.61
C ILE A 107 -8.75 -3.72 -5.71
N VAL A 108 -8.99 -2.95 -4.65
CA VAL A 108 -10.00 -1.88 -4.65
C VAL A 108 -9.71 -0.86 -5.74
N SER A 109 -8.45 -0.44 -5.90
CA SER A 109 -8.07 0.52 -6.94
C SER A 109 -8.27 -0.03 -8.35
N ALA A 110 -7.95 -1.30 -8.60
CA ALA A 110 -8.17 -1.95 -9.89
C ALA A 110 -9.66 -2.08 -10.21
N VAL A 111 -10.50 -2.45 -9.23
CA VAL A 111 -11.96 -2.53 -9.39
C VAL A 111 -12.55 -1.15 -9.65
N ALA A 112 -12.10 -0.11 -8.92
CA ALA A 112 -12.55 1.26 -9.14
C ALA A 112 -12.19 1.76 -10.54
N ILE A 113 -10.96 1.51 -11.02
CA ILE A 113 -10.55 1.83 -12.38
C ILE A 113 -11.40 1.10 -13.41
N ASN A 114 -11.81 -0.15 -13.16
CA ASN A 114 -12.63 -0.87 -14.12
C ASN A 114 -14.09 -0.37 -14.15
N HIS A 115 -14.67 -0.07 -12.99
CA HIS A 115 -16.04 0.46 -12.91
C HIS A 115 -16.17 1.92 -13.39
N GLY A 116 -15.13 2.73 -13.21
CA GLY A 116 -15.16 4.17 -13.49
C GLY A 116 -15.96 4.98 -12.45
N PRO A 117 -15.86 6.31 -12.46
CA PRO A 117 -16.59 7.17 -11.52
C PRO A 117 -18.07 7.25 -11.86
N GLU A 118 -18.88 7.57 -10.85
CA GLU A 118 -20.25 8.02 -11.07
C GLU A 118 -20.26 9.47 -11.55
N CYS A 119 -21.14 9.76 -12.50
CA CYS A 119 -21.29 11.10 -13.04
C CYS A 119 -22.71 11.32 -13.56
N VAL A 120 -23.03 12.58 -13.81
CA VAL A 120 -24.30 12.93 -14.44
C VAL A 120 -24.24 12.60 -15.93
N VAL A 121 -25.12 11.69 -16.36
CA VAL A 121 -25.30 11.30 -17.76
C VAL A 121 -26.63 11.82 -18.29
N SER A 122 -26.65 12.25 -19.56
CA SER A 122 -27.89 12.63 -20.24
C SER A 122 -28.51 11.41 -20.93
N LYS A 123 -29.69 10.98 -20.47
CA LYS A 123 -30.51 9.95 -21.13
C LYS A 123 -31.34 10.54 -22.27
N ASN A 124 -31.76 11.79 -22.13
CA ASN A 124 -32.52 12.55 -23.12
C ASN A 124 -32.21 14.05 -22.94
N ASN A 125 -32.56 14.91 -23.90
CA ASN A 125 -32.28 16.36 -23.85
C ASN A 125 -32.87 17.08 -22.61
N THR A 126 -33.80 16.45 -21.89
CA THR A 126 -34.49 17.01 -20.72
C THR A 126 -34.30 16.23 -19.42
N TYR A 127 -33.70 15.04 -19.44
CA TYR A 127 -33.54 14.19 -18.24
C TYR A 127 -32.07 13.82 -18.02
N LYS A 128 -31.56 14.25 -16.85
CA LYS A 128 -30.21 13.98 -16.36
C LYS A 128 -30.32 13.01 -15.19
N GLU A 129 -29.53 11.94 -15.19
CA GLU A 129 -29.48 10.97 -14.09
C GLU A 129 -28.03 10.73 -13.66
N TRP A 130 -27.84 10.38 -12.39
CA TRP A 130 -26.57 9.91 -11.88
C TRP A 130 -26.42 8.43 -12.20
N GLY A 131 -25.28 8.05 -12.79
CA GLY A 131 -24.98 6.67 -13.05
C GLY A 131 -23.52 6.45 -13.42
N SER A 132 -23.15 5.17 -13.55
CA SER A 132 -21.85 4.78 -14.09
C SER A 132 -22.02 4.28 -15.54
N PRO A 133 -21.80 5.14 -16.55
CA PRO A 133 -21.91 4.74 -17.96
C PRO A 133 -20.78 3.79 -18.40
N PHE A 134 -19.78 3.57 -17.55
CA PHE A 134 -18.53 2.89 -17.89
C PHE A 134 -18.47 1.42 -17.49
N SER A 135 -19.48 0.90 -16.79
CA SER A 135 -19.54 -0.47 -16.25
C SER A 135 -19.29 -1.60 -17.29
N ASN A 136 -19.40 -1.32 -18.60
CA ASN A 136 -19.10 -2.28 -19.68
C ASN A 136 -18.38 -1.64 -20.90
N GLY A 137 -17.81 -0.43 -20.77
CA GLY A 137 -17.23 0.32 -21.89
C GLY A 137 -15.69 0.37 -21.86
N ASN A 138 -15.04 0.33 -23.03
CA ASN A 138 -13.59 0.55 -23.18
C ASN A 138 -13.19 2.03 -23.01
N TYR A 139 -13.63 2.69 -21.94
CA TYR A 139 -13.40 4.11 -21.69
C TYR A 139 -11.92 4.44 -21.39
N LEU A 140 -11.13 3.45 -20.96
CA LEU A 140 -9.69 3.57 -20.78
C LEU A 140 -8.95 3.72 -22.11
N SER A 141 -9.39 2.99 -23.14
CA SER A 141 -8.78 3.03 -24.47
C SER A 141 -9.33 4.16 -25.33
N ASN A 142 -10.59 4.53 -25.15
CA ASN A 142 -11.25 5.51 -26.00
C ASN A 142 -11.74 6.72 -25.20
N ARG A 143 -11.00 7.83 -25.35
CA ARG A 143 -11.24 9.10 -24.65
C ARG A 143 -12.58 9.75 -25.03
N THR A 144 -13.20 9.37 -26.15
CA THR A 144 -14.51 9.91 -26.55
C THR A 144 -15.62 9.54 -25.56
N PHE A 145 -15.47 8.44 -24.80
CA PHE A 145 -16.44 8.09 -23.77
C PHE A 145 -16.41 9.04 -22.58
N TRP A 146 -15.34 9.83 -22.39
CA TRP A 146 -15.23 10.73 -21.24
C TRP A 146 -16.23 11.89 -21.32
N SER A 147 -16.70 12.24 -22.53
CA SER A 147 -17.73 13.26 -22.73
C SER A 147 -19.15 12.79 -22.42
N LEU A 148 -19.34 11.51 -22.05
CA LEU A 148 -20.63 11.02 -21.53
C LEU A 148 -20.92 11.57 -20.14
N CYS A 149 -19.88 11.87 -19.36
CA CYS A 149 -20.00 12.55 -18.09
C CYS A 149 -20.08 14.06 -18.32
N LEU A 150 -21.22 14.64 -18.00
CA LEU A 150 -21.45 16.09 -18.11
C LEU A 150 -20.93 16.83 -16.88
N GLU A 151 -21.19 16.27 -15.69
CA GLU A 151 -20.86 16.88 -14.41
C GLU A 151 -20.48 15.80 -13.39
N PRO A 152 -19.47 16.05 -12.53
CA PRO A 152 -18.55 17.19 -12.52
C PRO A 152 -17.52 17.16 -13.66
N GLN A 153 -17.06 18.33 -14.11
CA GLN A 153 -16.12 18.43 -15.23
C GLN A 153 -14.77 17.78 -14.89
N GLY A 154 -14.27 16.91 -15.77
CA GLY A 154 -12.97 16.28 -15.59
C GLY A 154 -12.92 15.16 -14.54
N VAL A 155 -14.06 14.74 -13.96
CA VAL A 155 -14.15 13.70 -12.93
C VAL A 155 -13.51 12.37 -13.34
N VAL A 156 -13.64 12.00 -14.62
CA VAL A 156 -13.04 10.77 -15.17
C VAL A 156 -11.52 10.79 -15.06
N SER A 157 -10.90 11.92 -15.42
CA SER A 157 -9.45 12.07 -15.35
C SER A 157 -8.93 12.11 -13.92
N TRP A 158 -9.66 12.78 -13.02
CA TRP A 158 -9.34 12.89 -11.60
C TRP A 158 -9.37 11.52 -10.92
N HIS A 159 -10.49 10.81 -11.07
CA HIS A 159 -10.70 9.47 -10.53
C HIS A 159 -9.65 8.49 -11.06
N LEU A 160 -9.45 8.44 -12.39
CA LEU A 160 -8.49 7.53 -13.01
C LEU A 160 -7.06 7.81 -12.55
N SER A 161 -6.67 9.08 -12.46
CA SER A 161 -5.33 9.48 -12.02
C SER A 161 -5.05 9.06 -10.57
N LEU A 162 -5.96 9.41 -9.64
CA LEU A 162 -5.77 9.11 -8.21
C LEU A 162 -5.77 7.61 -7.93
N PHE A 163 -6.69 6.84 -8.51
CA PHE A 163 -6.68 5.38 -8.36
C PHE A 163 -5.49 4.71 -9.05
N SER A 164 -4.99 5.27 -10.16
CA SER A 164 -3.76 4.77 -10.79
C SER A 164 -2.54 4.98 -9.89
N VAL A 165 -2.41 6.15 -9.26
CA VAL A 165 -1.34 6.41 -8.29
C VAL A 165 -1.45 5.46 -7.10
N LEU A 166 -2.64 5.27 -6.53
CA LEU A 166 -2.87 4.31 -5.44
C LEU A 166 -2.50 2.87 -5.83
N LEU A 167 -2.82 2.47 -7.05
CA LEU A 167 -2.49 1.14 -7.57
C LEU A 167 -0.96 0.95 -7.68
N VAL A 168 -0.25 1.89 -8.29
CA VAL A 168 1.21 1.81 -8.45
C VAL A 168 1.91 1.84 -7.10
N MET A 169 1.51 2.77 -6.21
CA MET A 169 2.11 2.90 -4.88
C MET A 169 1.82 1.66 -4.01
N GLY A 170 0.60 1.10 -4.10
CA GLY A 170 0.25 -0.15 -3.44
C GLY A 170 1.07 -1.35 -3.92
N ILE A 171 1.33 -1.46 -5.23
CA ILE A 171 2.22 -2.50 -5.78
C ILE A 171 3.64 -2.35 -5.24
N ILE A 172 4.17 -1.13 -5.18
CA ILE A 172 5.51 -0.88 -4.63
C ILE A 172 5.56 -1.25 -3.14
N GLN A 173 4.57 -0.84 -2.34
CA GLN A 173 4.49 -1.21 -0.92
C GLN A 173 4.43 -2.72 -0.72
N MET A 174 3.62 -3.42 -1.53
CA MET A 174 3.52 -4.87 -1.52
C MET A 174 4.87 -5.53 -1.83
N ALA A 175 5.57 -5.06 -2.85
CA ALA A 175 6.89 -5.57 -3.22
C ALA A 175 7.92 -5.36 -2.09
N LEU A 176 7.97 -4.16 -1.49
CA LEU A 176 8.89 -3.85 -0.39
C LEU A 176 8.62 -4.74 0.83
N CYS A 177 7.34 -4.95 1.19
CA CYS A 177 6.97 -5.85 2.28
C CYS A 177 7.29 -7.32 1.95
N ALA A 178 7.07 -7.77 0.72
CA ALA A 178 7.39 -9.12 0.29
C ALA A 178 8.91 -9.40 0.35
N VAL A 179 9.75 -8.44 -0.07
CA VAL A 179 11.20 -8.55 0.08
C VAL A 179 11.59 -8.67 1.56
N GLN A 180 10.94 -7.93 2.47
CA GLN A 180 11.20 -8.07 3.90
C GLN A 180 10.76 -9.44 4.45
N VAL A 181 9.66 -10.02 3.96
CA VAL A 181 9.26 -11.39 4.33
C VAL A 181 10.34 -12.39 3.92
N VAL A 182 10.85 -12.30 2.69
CA VAL A 182 11.93 -13.17 2.21
C VAL A 182 13.20 -12.99 3.03
N ASN A 183 13.62 -11.75 3.29
CA ASN A 183 14.80 -11.46 4.10
C ASN A 183 14.65 -11.92 5.57
N GLY A 184 13.45 -11.76 6.13
CA GLY A 184 13.12 -12.25 7.46
C GLY A 184 13.21 -13.77 7.53
N LEU A 185 12.67 -14.48 6.54
CA LEU A 185 12.72 -15.94 6.43
C LEU A 185 14.16 -16.44 6.25
N LEU A 186 14.95 -15.83 5.36
CA LEU A 186 16.36 -16.17 5.18
C LEU A 186 17.16 -15.89 6.45
N GLY A 187 16.88 -14.80 7.16
CA GLY A 187 17.53 -14.52 8.43
C GLY A 187 17.11 -15.45 9.58
N ALA A 188 15.90 -16.01 9.52
CA ALA A 188 15.44 -17.03 10.47
C ALA A 188 16.01 -18.42 10.16
N LEU A 189 16.13 -18.80 8.87
CA LEU A 189 16.62 -20.11 8.43
C LEU A 189 18.16 -20.19 8.38
N CYS A 190 18.84 -19.14 7.88
CA CYS A 190 20.32 -19.08 7.83
C CYS A 190 20.95 -18.50 9.11
N GLY A 191 20.15 -17.92 10.02
CA GLY A 191 20.63 -17.40 11.31
C GLY A 191 21.14 -18.47 12.27
N ASP A 192 20.77 -19.73 12.04
CA ASP A 192 21.28 -20.89 12.79
C ASP A 192 22.71 -21.32 12.37
N CYS A 193 23.27 -20.75 11.29
CA CYS A 193 24.59 -21.14 10.80
C CYS A 193 25.77 -20.35 11.39
N CYS A 194 25.53 -19.40 12.31
CA CYS A 194 26.60 -18.80 13.12
C CYS A 194 26.93 -19.61 14.39
N GLY A 195 26.71 -20.93 14.35
CA GLY A 195 27.17 -21.88 15.37
C GLY A 195 28.29 -22.83 14.93
N CYS A 196 28.78 -22.75 13.68
CA CYS A 196 29.68 -23.79 13.13
C CYS A 196 30.97 -23.30 12.43
N CYS A 197 31.46 -22.08 12.71
CA CYS A 197 32.84 -21.66 12.36
C CYS A 197 33.37 -20.69 13.45
N GLY A 198 34.40 -20.96 14.25
CA GLY A 198 35.33 -22.08 14.28
C GLY A 198 36.02 -22.21 15.64
N GLY A 199 36.64 -23.37 15.87
CA GLY A 199 37.53 -23.62 17.00
C GLY A 199 38.92 -23.02 16.82
N SER A 200 39.62 -22.94 17.96
CA SER A 200 41.04 -22.63 18.19
C SER A 200 41.61 -21.34 17.59
N ASP A 201 41.96 -20.40 18.46
CA ASP A 201 43.38 -20.10 18.69
C ASP A 201 43.57 -19.40 20.04
N GLY A 202 44.52 -19.91 20.82
CA GLY A 202 44.87 -19.36 22.13
C GLY A 202 45.72 -18.10 22.03
N ALA A 203 45.73 -17.32 23.10
CA ALA A 203 46.83 -16.42 23.46
C ALA A 203 46.76 -16.12 24.96
N VAL A 204 47.67 -16.79 25.68
CA VAL A 204 48.35 -16.43 26.95
C VAL A 204 47.59 -15.71 28.06
#